data_AF-A0A3B7MMD3-F1
#
_entry.id   AF-A0A3B7MMD3-F1
#
_cell.length_a   1.000
_cell.length_b   1.000
_cell.length_c   1.000
_cell.angle_alpha   90.00
_cell.angle_beta   90.00
_cell.angle_gamma   90.00
#
_symmetry.space_group_name_H-M   'P 1'
#
loop_
_entity.id
_entity.type
_entity.pdbx_description
1 polymer ?
#
loop_
_entity_poly.entity_id
_entity_poly.type
_entity_poly.pdbx_seq_one_letter_code
_entity_poly.pdbx_strand_id
1 'polypeptide(L)'
;METQQMQPPVLKLSWREKFAGILVLIIGIIYLLWQVADFMSSKSDAYAVKEGNFQISRAELLNHARSILSILLALAGGWLLLKGKKAGWIIGVTLLLLLNSIAIILMVQGFSLTDTTNKIAGGVVVFIMLLALLFLLLPSARLKYKVSKRTYLPTLVLLLILVGIYFFLQ
;
A
#
# COMPACT_ATOMS: atom_id res chain seq x y z
N MET A 1 -1.39 -4.39 51.06
CA MET A 1 -1.98 -5.15 49.94
C MET A 1 -1.50 -4.49 48.66
N GLU A 2 -0.37 -4.94 48.12
CA GLU A 2 0.14 -4.45 46.84
C GLU A 2 -0.75 -5.00 45.73
N THR A 3 -1.48 -4.12 45.06
CA THR A 3 -2.20 -4.44 43.83
C THR A 3 -1.18 -4.85 42.78
N GLN A 4 -0.98 -6.17 42.62
CA GLN A 4 -0.23 -6.72 41.50
C GLN A 4 -0.86 -6.19 40.20
N GLN A 5 -0.17 -5.25 39.58
CA GLN A 5 -0.50 -4.78 38.24
C GLN A 5 -0.31 -5.96 37.30
N MET A 6 -1.40 -6.67 36.99
CA MET A 6 -1.44 -7.61 35.88
C MET A 6 -1.10 -6.84 34.61
N GLN A 7 0.17 -6.91 34.18
CA GLN A 7 0.58 -6.41 32.89
C GLN A 7 -0.32 -7.08 31.84
N PRO A 8 -1.03 -6.31 31.00
CA PRO A 8 -1.87 -6.90 29.99
C PRO A 8 -1.01 -7.82 29.12
N PRO A 9 -1.47 -9.03 28.78
CA PRO A 9 -0.67 -9.97 28.02
C PRO A 9 -0.19 -9.31 26.73
N VAL A 10 1.13 -9.32 26.52
CA VAL A 10 1.74 -8.81 25.29
C VAL A 10 1.30 -9.73 24.16
N LEU A 11 0.21 -9.37 23.49
CA LEU A 11 -0.35 -10.13 22.38
C LEU A 11 0.65 -10.14 21.22
N LYS A 12 1.38 -11.25 21.10
CA LYS A 12 2.39 -11.45 20.05
C LYS A 12 1.73 -11.49 18.67
N LEU A 13 2.41 -10.87 17.69
CA LEU A 13 1.98 -10.92 16.29
C LEU A 13 2.02 -12.36 15.77
N SER A 14 0.93 -12.81 15.17
CA SER A 14 0.85 -14.11 14.50
C SER A 14 1.62 -14.10 13.19
N TRP A 15 1.95 -15.27 12.67
CA TRP A 15 2.56 -15.40 11.35
C TRP A 15 1.73 -14.71 10.25
N ARG A 16 0.40 -14.76 10.34
CA ARG A 16 -0.53 -14.13 9.38
C ARG A 16 -0.38 -12.61 9.34
N GLU A 17 -0.22 -11.99 10.51
CA GLU A 17 -0.04 -10.53 10.62
C GLU A 17 1.36 -10.11 10.17
N LYS A 18 2.38 -10.92 10.49
CA LYS A 18 3.75 -10.71 9.99
C LYS A 18 3.79 -10.81 8.47
N PHE A 19 3.12 -11.80 7.89
CA PHE A 19 2.98 -11.95 6.45
C PHE A 19 2.38 -10.70 5.81
N ALA A 20 1.26 -10.18 6.33
CA ALA A 20 0.66 -8.96 5.80
C ALA A 20 1.59 -7.74 5.92
N GLY A 21 2.28 -7.58 7.06
CA GLY A 21 3.25 -6.49 7.25
C GLY A 21 4.45 -6.58 6.30
N ILE A 22 5.01 -7.78 6.14
CA ILE A 22 6.13 -8.06 5.22
C ILE A 22 5.70 -7.82 3.77
N LEU A 23 4.50 -8.27 3.38
CA LEU A 23 4.00 -8.06 2.03
C LEU A 23 3.88 -6.56 1.71
N VAL A 24 3.31 -5.77 2.63
CA VAL A 24 3.20 -4.31 2.45
C VAL A 24 4.58 -3.65 2.35
N LEU A 25 5.58 -4.11 3.13
CA LEU A 25 6.96 -3.66 3.00
C LEU A 25 7.57 -4.01 1.63
N ILE A 26 7.39 -5.26 1.16
CA ILE A 26 7.89 -5.71 -0.14
C ILE A 26 7.30 -4.84 -1.26
N ILE A 27 6.00 -4.55 -1.21
CA ILE A 27 5.34 -3.65 -2.17
C ILE A 27 6.02 -2.27 -2.16
N GLY A 28 6.24 -1.70 -0.98
CA GLY A 28 6.93 -0.41 -0.84
C GLY A 28 8.36 -0.42 -1.37
N ILE A 29 9.12 -1.50 -1.14
CA ILE A 29 10.47 -1.69 -1.65
C ILE A 29 10.47 -1.80 -3.18
N ILE A 30 9.56 -2.59 -3.76
CA ILE A 30 9.43 -2.72 -5.22
C ILE A 30 9.14 -1.34 -5.84
N TYR A 31 8.22 -0.57 -5.27
CA TYR A 31 7.91 0.77 -5.75
C TYR A 31 9.10 1.71 -5.63
N LEU A 32 9.86 1.62 -4.53
CA LEU A 32 11.09 2.40 -4.36
C LEU A 32 12.14 2.04 -5.41
N LEU A 33 12.37 0.75 -5.67
CA LEU A 33 13.32 0.29 -6.68
C LEU A 33 12.89 0.75 -8.08
N TRP A 34 11.60 0.68 -8.39
CA TRP A 34 11.07 1.17 -9.66
C TRP A 34 11.28 2.69 -9.78
N GLN A 35 10.98 3.46 -8.73
CA GLN A 35 11.20 4.90 -8.73
C GLN A 35 12.68 5.28 -8.91
N VAL A 36 13.60 4.53 -8.31
CA VAL A 36 15.05 4.72 -8.51
C VAL A 36 15.46 4.37 -9.94
N ALA A 37 14.92 3.29 -10.51
CA ALA A 37 15.19 2.91 -11.90
C ALA A 37 14.68 3.97 -12.88
N ASP A 38 13.51 4.56 -12.64
CA ASP A 38 12.97 5.66 -13.45
C ASP A 38 13.86 6.90 -13.41
N PHE A 39 14.43 7.23 -12.25
CA PHE A 39 15.40 8.34 -12.12
C PHE A 39 16.75 8.05 -12.80
N MET A 40 17.19 6.79 -12.85
CA MET A 40 18.43 6.40 -13.51
C MET A 40 18.27 6.23 -15.03
N SER A 41 17.04 6.06 -15.51
CA SER A 41 16.73 5.93 -16.92
C SER A 41 16.85 7.29 -17.62
N SER A 42 17.69 7.36 -18.65
CA SER A 42 17.84 8.54 -19.52
C SER A 42 16.59 8.86 -20.37
N LYS A 43 15.51 8.10 -20.20
CA LYS A 43 14.18 8.33 -20.79
C LYS A 43 13.20 9.01 -19.82
N SER A 44 13.65 9.65 -18.73
CA SER A 44 12.72 10.46 -17.95
C SER A 44 12.31 11.69 -18.77
N ASP A 45 11.17 11.60 -19.46
CA ASP A 45 10.54 12.74 -20.16
C ASP A 45 10.29 13.94 -19.21
N ALA A 46 10.37 13.71 -17.89
CA ALA A 46 10.39 14.70 -16.80
C ALA A 46 11.32 15.90 -17.00
N TYR A 47 12.39 15.75 -17.79
CA TYR A 47 13.33 16.83 -18.12
C TYR A 47 13.70 16.81 -19.61
N ALA A 48 12.71 16.82 -20.50
CA ALA A 48 12.97 17.10 -21.91
C ALA A 48 13.30 18.60 -22.08
N VAL A 49 14.57 18.92 -22.35
CA VAL A 49 14.97 20.25 -22.83
C VAL A 49 14.52 20.37 -24.29
N LYS A 50 13.27 20.76 -24.51
CA LYS A 50 12.81 21.21 -25.83
C LYS A 50 13.04 22.71 -25.94
N GLU A 51 13.91 23.11 -26.87
CA GLU A 51 14.12 24.51 -27.26
C GLU A 51 14.57 25.45 -26.12
N GLY A 52 15.43 24.97 -25.20
CA GLY A 52 16.02 25.82 -24.15
C GLY A 52 15.06 26.22 -23.02
N ASN A 53 13.85 25.65 -22.99
CA ASN A 53 12.88 25.84 -21.91
C ASN A 53 12.67 24.52 -21.14
N PHE A 54 12.71 24.59 -19.81
CA PHE A 54 12.34 23.45 -18.96
C PHE A 54 10.83 23.24 -19.01
N GLN A 55 10.35 22.34 -19.88
CA GLN A 55 8.97 21.90 -19.88
C GLN A 55 8.81 20.73 -18.91
N ILE A 56 8.43 21.04 -17.68
CA ILE A 56 8.05 20.03 -16.69
C ILE A 56 6.55 19.75 -16.85
N SER A 57 6.20 18.52 -17.21
CA SER A 57 4.79 18.11 -17.27
C SER A 57 4.19 18.08 -15.87
N ARG A 58 3.10 18.84 -15.65
CA ARG A 58 2.37 18.80 -14.38
C ARG A 58 1.90 17.37 -14.04
N ALA A 59 1.56 16.57 -15.06
CA ALA A 59 1.14 15.19 -14.89
C ALA A 59 2.28 14.29 -14.37
N GLU A 60 3.52 14.52 -14.81
CA GLU A 60 4.68 13.77 -14.32
C GLU A 60 5.03 14.14 -12.87
N LEU A 61 5.00 15.44 -12.53
CA LEU A 61 5.18 15.88 -11.14
C LEU A 61 4.15 15.23 -10.20
N LEU A 62 2.88 15.18 -10.62
CA LEU A 62 1.82 14.55 -9.84
C LEU A 62 2.01 13.03 -9.72
N ASN A 63 2.45 12.37 -10.80
CA ASN A 63 2.79 10.94 -10.76
C ASN A 63 3.95 10.64 -9.81
N HIS A 64 5.01 11.45 -9.82
CA HIS A 64 6.12 11.31 -8.87
C HIS A 64 5.67 11.56 -7.42
N ALA A 65 4.88 12.61 -7.17
CA ALA A 65 4.35 12.89 -5.84
C ALA A 65 3.48 11.74 -5.32
N ARG A 66 2.61 11.18 -6.18
CA ARG A 66 1.78 10.00 -5.86
C ARG A 66 2.63 8.78 -5.55
N SER A 67 3.67 8.53 -6.34
CA SER A 67 4.61 7.42 -6.14
C SER A 67 5.32 7.54 -4.79
N ILE A 68 5.93 8.69 -4.51
CA ILE A 68 6.63 8.97 -3.24
C ILE A 68 5.69 8.82 -2.04
N LEU A 69 4.48 9.38 -2.11
CA LEU A 69 3.48 9.24 -1.05
C LEU A 69 3.15 7.76 -0.78
N SER A 70 3.00 6.99 -1.84
CA SER A 70 2.65 5.57 -1.75
C SER A 70 3.79 4.73 -1.19
N ILE A 71 5.04 5.04 -1.57
CA ILE A 71 6.24 4.44 -0.99
C ILE A 71 6.31 4.73 0.50
N LEU A 72 6.14 5.99 0.91
CA LEU A 72 6.19 6.39 2.32
C LEU A 72 5.09 5.68 3.13
N LEU A 73 3.86 5.61 2.61
CA LEU A 73 2.76 4.92 3.27
C LEU A 73 2.97 3.40 3.33
N ALA A 74 3.51 2.78 2.28
CA ALA A 74 3.80 1.35 2.27
C ALA A 74 4.91 1.00 3.27
N LEU A 75 6.02 1.75 3.28
CA LEU A 75 7.12 1.53 4.20
C LEU A 75 6.72 1.79 5.66
N ALA A 76 6.10 2.94 5.93
CA ALA A 76 5.65 3.29 7.27
C ALA A 76 4.52 2.35 7.76
N GLY A 77 3.56 2.04 6.89
CA GLY A 77 2.44 1.15 7.18
C GLY A 77 2.90 -0.27 7.48
N GLY A 78 3.76 -0.82 6.62
CA GLY A 78 4.34 -2.16 6.80
C GLY A 78 5.19 -2.26 8.07
N TRP A 79 6.04 -1.26 8.34
CA TRP A 79 6.82 -1.19 9.58
C TRP A 79 5.94 -1.09 10.84
N LEU A 80 4.91 -0.24 10.81
CA LEU A 80 3.98 -0.07 11.93
C LEU A 80 3.11 -1.31 12.17
N LEU A 81 2.76 -2.05 11.11
CA LEU A 81 2.10 -3.36 11.21
C LEU A 81 2.98 -4.34 11.98
N LEU A 82 4.27 -4.43 11.63
CA LEU A 82 5.23 -5.30 12.33
C LEU A 82 5.48 -4.87 13.79
N LYS A 83 5.21 -3.61 14.13
CA LYS A 83 5.22 -3.13 15.52
C LYS A 83 3.89 -3.31 16.26
N GLY A 84 2.87 -3.91 15.63
CA GLY A 84 1.56 -4.12 16.24
C GLY A 84 0.81 -2.82 16.52
N LYS A 85 1.14 -1.72 15.84
CA LYS A 85 0.53 -0.41 16.10
C LYS A 85 -0.77 -0.25 15.32
N LYS A 86 -1.77 0.35 15.96
CA LYS A 86 -3.08 0.67 15.35
C LYS A 86 -2.95 1.45 14.04
N ALA A 87 -2.04 2.42 13.97
CA ALA A 87 -1.79 3.20 12.75
C ALA A 87 -1.32 2.34 11.58
N GLY A 88 -0.52 1.30 11.83
CA GLY A 88 -0.11 0.33 10.82
C GLY A 88 -1.28 -0.43 10.24
N TRP A 89 -2.24 -0.82 11.08
CA TRP A 89 -3.48 -1.46 10.59
C TRP A 89 -4.30 -0.53 9.71
N ILE A 90 -4.45 0.75 10.10
CA ILE A 90 -5.19 1.75 9.30
C ILE A 90 -4.53 1.93 7.93
N ILE A 91 -3.23 2.19 7.90
CA ILE A 91 -2.49 2.43 6.66
C ILE A 91 -2.46 1.15 5.81
N GLY A 92 -2.14 0.00 6.42
CA GLY A 92 -2.02 -1.28 5.74
C GLY A 92 -3.31 -1.74 5.08
N VAL A 93 -4.44 -1.71 5.80
CA VAL A 93 -5.75 -2.07 5.22
C VAL A 93 -6.12 -1.12 4.09
N THR A 94 -5.91 0.18 4.29
CA THR A 94 -6.26 1.20 3.28
C THR A 94 -5.44 1.01 2.00
N LEU A 95 -4.13 0.84 2.15
CA LEU A 95 -3.21 0.69 1.03
C LEU A 95 -3.42 -0.64 0.29
N LEU A 96 -3.63 -1.74 1.02
CA LEU A 96 -3.97 -3.02 0.41
C LEU A 96 -5.32 -2.96 -0.32
N LEU A 97 -6.35 -2.33 0.24
CA LEU A 97 -7.64 -2.16 -0.46
C LEU A 97 -7.47 -1.40 -1.77
N LEU A 98 -6.76 -0.26 -1.73
CA LEU A 98 -6.53 0.57 -2.90
C LEU A 98 -5.76 -0.20 -3.98
N LEU A 99 -4.62 -0.79 -3.63
CA LEU A 99 -3.77 -1.51 -4.58
C LEU A 99 -4.47 -2.74 -5.15
N ASN A 100 -5.24 -3.47 -4.34
CA ASN A 100 -6.02 -4.60 -4.83
C ASN A 100 -7.08 -4.14 -5.83
N SER A 101 -7.76 -3.02 -5.55
CA SER A 101 -8.76 -2.44 -6.47
C SER A 101 -8.13 -2.02 -7.79
N ILE A 102 -6.99 -1.31 -7.75
CA ILE A 102 -6.25 -0.90 -8.94
C ILE A 102 -5.79 -2.12 -9.74
N ALA A 103 -5.21 -3.13 -9.07
CA ALA A 103 -4.73 -4.34 -9.73
C ALA A 103 -5.87 -5.11 -10.42
N ILE A 104 -7.05 -5.20 -9.81
CA ILE A 104 -8.23 -5.81 -10.44
C ILE A 104 -8.66 -5.00 -11.66
N ILE A 105 -8.75 -3.67 -11.57
CA ILE A 105 -9.14 -2.81 -12.69
C ILE A 105 -8.16 -2.99 -13.86
N LEU A 106 -6.85 -2.94 -13.61
CA LEU A 106 -5.82 -3.13 -14.62
C LEU A 106 -5.90 -4.52 -15.26
N MET A 107 -6.15 -5.56 -14.46
CA MET A 107 -6.29 -6.92 -14.95
C MET A 107 -7.52 -7.09 -15.85
N VAL A 108 -8.65 -6.46 -15.51
CA VAL A 108 -9.88 -6.49 -16.32
C VAL A 108 -9.68 -5.73 -17.63
N GLN A 109 -9.10 -4.52 -17.58
CA GLN A 109 -8.85 -3.71 -18.78
C GLN A 109 -7.82 -4.35 -19.71
N GLY A 110 -6.78 -4.98 -19.15
CA GLY A 110 -5.74 -5.66 -19.91
C GLY A 110 -6.10 -7.08 -20.35
N PHE A 111 -7.26 -7.61 -19.99
CA PHE A 111 -7.57 -9.04 -20.14
C PHE A 111 -7.51 -9.52 -21.59
N SER A 112 -7.91 -8.70 -22.56
CA SER A 112 -7.84 -9.06 -23.99
C SER A 112 -6.45 -8.86 -24.60
N LEU A 113 -5.59 -8.07 -23.95
CA LEU A 113 -4.31 -7.61 -24.50
C LEU A 113 -3.11 -8.38 -23.96
N THR A 114 -3.26 -9.08 -22.83
CA THR A 114 -2.17 -9.79 -22.17
C THR A 114 -2.15 -11.29 -22.47
N ASP A 115 -0.97 -11.89 -22.59
CA ASP A 115 -0.78 -13.34 -22.69
C ASP A 115 -1.30 -14.08 -21.45
N THR A 116 -1.66 -15.36 -21.61
CA THR A 116 -2.15 -16.23 -20.53
C THR A 116 -1.21 -16.27 -19.32
N THR A 117 0.11 -16.26 -19.56
CA THR A 117 1.11 -16.22 -18.49
C THR A 117 1.00 -14.96 -17.64
N ASN A 118 0.85 -13.79 -18.27
CA ASN A 118 0.72 -12.51 -17.56
C ASN A 118 -0.62 -12.41 -16.82
N LYS A 119 -1.69 -13.00 -17.36
CA LYS A 119 -2.98 -13.12 -16.66
C LYS A 119 -2.86 -13.92 -15.38
N ILE A 120 -2.20 -15.09 -15.44
CA ILE A 120 -1.99 -15.96 -14.28
C ILE A 120 -1.13 -15.24 -13.24
N ALA A 121 -0.01 -14.62 -13.66
CA ALA A 121 0.85 -13.86 -12.77
C ALA A 121 0.10 -12.71 -12.06
N GLY A 122 -0.68 -11.92 -12.81
CA GLY A 122 -1.53 -10.87 -12.23
C GLY A 122 -2.56 -11.41 -11.24
N GLY A 123 -3.22 -12.52 -11.58
CA GLY A 123 -4.18 -13.19 -10.69
C GLY A 123 -3.56 -13.65 -9.38
N VAL A 124 -2.35 -14.22 -9.42
CA VAL A 124 -1.60 -14.63 -8.22
C VAL A 124 -1.27 -13.43 -7.34
N VAL A 125 -0.83 -12.31 -7.93
CA VAL A 125 -0.52 -11.08 -7.19
C VAL A 125 -1.76 -10.52 -6.50
N VAL A 126 -2.89 -10.43 -7.21
CA VAL A 126 -4.18 -9.99 -6.64
C VAL A 126 -4.62 -10.91 -5.50
N PHE A 127 -4.51 -12.23 -5.69
CA PHE A 127 -4.89 -13.23 -4.69
C PHE A 127 -4.04 -13.11 -3.41
N ILE A 128 -2.72 -12.96 -3.54
CA ILE A 128 -1.80 -12.78 -2.40
C ILE A 128 -2.14 -11.50 -1.61
N MET A 129 -2.39 -10.39 -2.30
CA MET A 129 -2.79 -9.13 -1.65
C MET A 129 -4.15 -9.26 -0.95
N LEU A 130 -5.11 -9.95 -1.57
CA LEU A 130 -6.43 -10.18 -1.01
C LEU A 130 -6.35 -11.08 0.24
N LEU A 131 -5.49 -12.09 0.22
CA LEU A 131 -5.21 -12.95 1.38
C LEU A 131 -4.63 -12.15 2.55
N ALA A 132 -3.67 -11.26 2.29
CA ALA A 132 -3.12 -10.37 3.31
C ALA A 132 -4.19 -9.42 3.90
N LEU A 133 -5.07 -8.90 3.04
CA LEU A 133 -6.21 -8.09 3.47
C LEU A 133 -7.14 -8.87 4.40
N LEU A 134 -7.53 -10.08 4.01
CA LEU A 134 -8.38 -10.95 4.82
C LEU A 134 -7.74 -11.23 6.19
N PHE A 135 -6.44 -11.52 6.24
CA PHE A 135 -5.74 -11.73 7.50
C PHE A 135 -5.76 -10.51 8.43
N LEU A 136 -5.72 -9.29 7.89
CA LEU A 136 -5.84 -8.06 8.69
C LEU A 136 -7.28 -7.80 9.16
N LEU A 137 -8.28 -8.21 8.38
CA LEU A 137 -9.70 -8.03 8.71
C LEU A 137 -10.24 -9.08 9.70
N LEU A 138 -9.52 -10.19 9.90
CA LEU A 138 -9.90 -11.21 10.88
C LEU A 138 -10.06 -10.62 12.30
N PRO A 139 -11.03 -11.12 13.09
CA PRO A 139 -11.26 -10.64 14.45
C PRO A 139 -10.02 -10.75 15.34
N SER A 140 -9.21 -11.79 15.17
CA SER A 140 -7.95 -11.99 15.90
C SER A 140 -6.95 -10.85 15.67
N ALA A 141 -6.81 -10.37 14.43
CA ALA A 141 -5.93 -9.25 14.11
C ALA A 141 -6.49 -7.94 14.66
N ARG A 142 -7.81 -7.70 14.53
CA ARG A 142 -8.48 -6.50 15.04
C ARG A 142 -8.28 -6.30 16.55
N LEU A 143 -8.34 -7.38 17.34
CA LEU A 143 -8.08 -7.33 18.78
C LEU A 143 -6.62 -6.93 19.09
N LYS A 144 -5.65 -7.49 18.36
CA LYS A 144 -4.22 -7.20 18.55
C LYS A 144 -3.85 -5.75 18.24
N TYR A 145 -4.37 -5.23 17.12
CA TYR A 145 -4.16 -3.85 16.72
C TYR A 145 -5.05 -2.84 17.46
N LYS A 146 -5.85 -3.29 18.44
CA LYS A 146 -6.78 -2.46 19.24
C LYS A 146 -7.72 -1.63 18.35
N VAL A 147 -8.28 -2.27 17.32
CA VAL A 147 -9.16 -1.64 16.33
C VAL A 147 -10.57 -1.54 16.92
N SER A 148 -10.97 -0.32 17.27
CA SER A 148 -12.34 0.00 17.71
C SER A 148 -13.21 0.47 16.54
N LYS A 149 -14.54 0.56 16.74
CA LYS A 149 -15.50 1.09 15.74
C LYS A 149 -15.09 2.49 15.22
N ARG A 150 -14.49 3.33 16.07
CA ARG A 150 -13.99 4.66 15.70
C ARG A 150 -12.77 4.63 14.76
N THR A 151 -12.14 3.48 14.58
CA THR A 151 -10.96 3.30 13.73
C THR A 151 -11.32 3.14 12.27
N TYR A 152 -12.54 2.70 11.95
CA TYR A 152 -12.99 2.58 10.56
C TYR A 152 -13.15 3.96 9.91
N LEU A 153 -13.50 4.99 10.66
CA LEU A 153 -13.61 6.36 10.14
C LEU A 153 -12.28 6.88 9.57
N PRO A 154 -11.14 6.89 10.30
CA PRO A 154 -9.88 7.33 9.73
C PRO A 154 -9.40 6.40 8.60
N THR A 155 -9.70 5.10 8.63
CA THR A 155 -9.44 4.19 7.50
C THR A 155 -10.20 4.61 6.24
N LEU A 156 -11.50 4.90 6.37
CA LEU A 156 -12.33 5.35 5.24
C LEU A 156 -11.89 6.73 4.72
N VAL A 157 -11.61 7.67 5.62
CA VAL A 157 -11.11 9.00 5.23
C VAL A 157 -9.79 8.88 4.48
N LEU A 158 -8.85 8.09 4.99
CA LEU A 158 -7.57 7.84 4.32
C LEU A 158 -7.78 7.17 2.95
N LEU A 159 -8.72 6.22 2.85
CA LEU A 159 -9.05 5.55 1.59
C LEU A 159 -9.58 6.55 0.57
N LEU A 160 -10.52 7.42 0.95
CA LEU A 160 -11.08 8.45 0.07
C LEU A 160 -10.02 9.43 -0.42
N ILE A 161 -9.12 9.87 0.46
CA ILE A 161 -8.00 10.75 0.10
C ILE A 161 -7.11 10.05 -0.94
N LEU A 162 -6.72 8.79 -0.70
CA LEU A 162 -5.86 8.08 -1.64
C LEU A 162 -6.55 7.78 -2.97
N VAL A 163 -7.84 7.41 -2.96
CA VAL A 163 -8.64 7.24 -4.18
C VAL A 163 -8.69 8.56 -4.96
N GLY A 164 -8.92 9.68 -4.28
CA GLY A 164 -8.84 11.03 -4.87
C GLY A 164 -7.50 11.27 -5.57
N ILE A 165 -6.40 11.00 -4.88
CA ILE A 165 -5.05 11.17 -5.43
C ILE A 165 -4.78 10.24 -6.62
N TYR A 166 -5.31 9.01 -6.60
CA TYR A 166 -5.01 8.02 -7.65
C TYR A 166 -5.88 8.15 -8.91
N PHE A 167 -7.14 8.53 -8.76
CA PHE A 167 -8.12 8.54 -9.85
C PHE A 167 -8.52 9.94 -10.32
N PHE A 168 -8.48 10.97 -9.47
CA PHE A 168 -8.90 12.33 -9.85
C PHE A 168 -7.73 13.27 -10.19
N LEU A 169 -6.51 12.96 -9.76
CA LEU A 169 -5.29 13.74 -10.03
C LEU A 169 -4.48 13.19 -11.24
N GLN A 170 -5.16 12.55 -12.20
CA GLN A 170 -4.57 12.06 -13.44
C GLN A 170 -4.41 13.17 -14.48
#